data_AF-A0A812KK65-F1
#
_entry.id   AF-A0A812KK65-F1
#
_cell.length_a   1.000
_cell.length_b   1.000
_cell.length_c   1.000
_cell.angle_alpha   90.00
_cell.angle_beta   90.00
_cell.angle_gamma   90.00
#
_symmetry.space_group_name_H-M   'P 1'
#
loop_
_entity.id
_entity.type
_entity.pdbx_description
1 polymer ?
#
loop_
_entity_poly.entity_id
_entity_poly.type
_entity_poly.pdbx_seq_one_letter_code
_entity_poly.pdbx_strand_id
1 'polypeptide(L)'
;MDLGEHHDDIASVLLELGVPLNLVPVSEGFQPTGHTDVQTCALIRELRAKEDQMIRANKFGDAQKVAQHMEQLHALGQELQGLLEQREMLSAARDVRSLEQLAPQITALETKRLHLAALYETDWWLTAMSARFGRVKEGGLALPEWSAMEHSLELSISATSSPAVGSEGRFRQSGSLPAQGDSSKALGGEALLTADG
;
A
#
# COMPACT_ATOMS: atom_id res chain seq x y z
N MET A 1 -15.36 -18.82 15.70
CA MET A 1 -15.38 -18.19 14.37
C MET A 1 -13.97 -18.28 13.86
N ASP A 2 -13.76 -19.16 12.88
CA ASP A 2 -12.48 -19.45 12.26
C ASP A 2 -12.76 -19.49 10.76
N LEU A 3 -12.34 -18.46 10.02
CA LEU A 3 -12.51 -18.36 8.57
C LEU A 3 -11.15 -18.52 7.85
N GLY A 4 -10.13 -19.01 8.57
CA GLY A 4 -8.80 -19.29 8.03
C GLY A 4 -8.64 -20.69 7.42
N GLU A 5 -9.49 -21.66 7.77
CA GLU A 5 -9.28 -23.07 7.38
C GLU A 5 -9.85 -23.46 5.99
N HIS A 6 -10.71 -22.64 5.37
CA HIS A 6 -11.40 -23.05 4.13
C HIS A 6 -10.65 -22.75 2.82
N HIS A 7 -9.53 -22.03 2.86
CA HIS A 7 -8.74 -21.76 1.65
C HIS A 7 -7.89 -22.97 1.24
N ASP A 8 -7.40 -23.74 2.21
CA ASP A 8 -6.65 -24.98 1.95
C ASP A 8 -7.56 -26.08 1.39
N ASP A 9 -8.85 -26.10 1.77
CA ASP A 9 -9.82 -27.09 1.29
C ASP A 9 -10.10 -26.94 -0.21
N ILE A 10 -10.27 -25.73 -0.72
CA ILE A 10 -10.60 -25.49 -2.14
C ILE A 10 -9.39 -25.79 -3.04
N ALA A 11 -8.19 -25.40 -2.61
CA ALA A 11 -6.96 -25.70 -3.33
C ALA A 11 -6.70 -27.21 -3.39
N SER A 12 -7.00 -27.92 -2.29
CA SER A 12 -6.87 -29.38 -2.21
C SER A 12 -7.86 -30.10 -3.13
N VAL A 13 -9.13 -29.67 -3.17
CA VAL A 13 -10.15 -30.24 -4.07
C VAL A 13 -9.82 -30.01 -5.55
N LEU A 14 -9.27 -28.85 -5.91
CA LEU A 14 -8.86 -28.55 -7.29
C LEU A 14 -7.66 -29.42 -7.73
N LEU A 15 -6.74 -29.72 -6.81
CA LEU A 15 -5.64 -30.65 -7.04
C LEU A 15 -6.14 -32.09 -7.22
N GLU A 16 -7.09 -32.53 -6.39
CA GLU A 16 -7.70 -33.87 -6.48
C GLU A 16 -8.46 -34.10 -7.81
N LEU A 17 -9.05 -33.05 -8.37
CA LEU A 17 -9.71 -33.08 -9.68
C LEU A 17 -8.74 -33.04 -10.87
N GLY A 18 -7.43 -33.03 -10.61
CA GLY A 18 -6.39 -33.05 -11.64
C GLY A 18 -6.32 -31.76 -12.45
N VAL A 19 -6.86 -30.65 -11.92
CA VAL A 19 -6.78 -29.34 -12.56
C VAL A 19 -5.45 -28.69 -12.16
N PRO A 20 -4.52 -28.46 -13.11
CA PRO A 20 -3.29 -27.75 -12.81
C PRO A 20 -3.63 -26.36 -12.28
N LEU A 21 -3.13 -25.99 -11.10
CA LEU A 21 -3.39 -24.66 -10.50
C LEU A 21 -2.89 -23.51 -11.39
N ASN A 22 -1.97 -23.80 -12.31
CA ASN A 22 -1.49 -22.93 -13.38
C ASN A 22 -2.49 -22.70 -14.52
N LEU A 23 -3.63 -23.43 -14.55
CA LEU A 23 -4.77 -23.20 -15.44
C LEU A 23 -5.97 -22.57 -14.71
N VAL A 24 -5.91 -22.41 -13.39
CA VAL A 24 -6.83 -21.50 -12.71
C VAL A 24 -6.41 -20.11 -13.15
N PRO A 25 -7.23 -19.35 -13.90
CA PRO A 25 -6.92 -17.97 -14.17
C PRO A 25 -6.87 -17.27 -12.82
N VAL A 26 -5.66 -17.05 -12.31
CA VAL A 26 -5.37 -15.95 -11.39
C VAL A 26 -5.62 -14.73 -12.24
N SER A 27 -6.89 -14.38 -12.38
CA SER A 27 -7.27 -13.28 -13.24
C SER A 27 -6.49 -12.11 -12.67
N GLU A 28 -5.65 -11.46 -13.46
CA GLU A 28 -4.96 -10.22 -13.06
C GLU A 28 -5.97 -9.12 -12.65
N GLY A 29 -7.28 -9.38 -12.78
CA GLY A 29 -8.40 -8.61 -12.25
C GLY A 29 -9.24 -9.22 -11.11
N PHE A 30 -8.98 -10.43 -10.59
CA PHE A 30 -9.67 -10.96 -9.40
C PHE A 30 -8.85 -10.68 -8.14
N GLN A 31 -8.68 -9.40 -7.83
CA GLN A 31 -8.48 -9.03 -6.42
C GLN A 31 -9.82 -9.24 -5.71
N PRO A 32 -9.85 -9.73 -4.47
CA PRO A 32 -11.08 -9.81 -3.68
C PRO A 32 -11.56 -8.41 -3.31
N THR A 33 -12.06 -7.66 -4.29
CA THR A 33 -12.72 -6.37 -4.16
C THR A 33 -14.10 -6.49 -3.53
N GLY A 34 -14.51 -7.71 -3.13
CA GLY A 34 -15.79 -7.95 -2.45
C GLY A 34 -16.00 -7.13 -1.18
N HIS A 35 -14.94 -6.49 -0.65
CA HIS A 35 -14.98 -5.66 0.56
C HIS A 35 -14.62 -4.20 0.29
N THR A 36 -14.53 -3.77 -0.97
CA THR A 36 -14.10 -2.41 -1.34
C THR A 36 -15.15 -1.77 -2.23
N ASP A 37 -15.48 -0.52 -1.93
CA ASP A 37 -16.53 0.19 -2.67
C ASP A 37 -16.15 0.39 -4.15
N VAL A 38 -17.18 0.51 -4.99
CA VAL A 38 -17.04 0.61 -6.46
C VAL A 38 -16.16 1.80 -6.88
N GLN A 39 -16.24 2.92 -6.17
CA GLN A 39 -15.47 4.12 -6.53
C GLN A 39 -13.98 3.92 -6.24
N THR A 40 -13.65 3.30 -5.10
CA THR A 40 -12.28 2.94 -4.78
C THR A 40 -11.71 1.94 -5.78
N CYS A 41 -12.50 0.93 -6.20
CA CYS A 41 -12.08 -0.01 -7.23
C CYS A 41 -11.78 0.68 -8.58
N ALA A 42 -12.61 1.66 -8.98
CA ALA A 42 -12.38 2.42 -10.19
C ALA A 42 -11.06 3.21 -10.12
N LEU A 43 -10.81 3.88 -8.99
CA LEU A 43 -9.58 4.63 -8.77
C LEU A 43 -8.33 3.73 -8.78
N ILE A 44 -8.39 2.57 -8.12
CA ILE A 44 -7.27 1.58 -8.13
C ILE A 44 -6.94 1.15 -9.57
N ARG A 45 -7.95 0.93 -10.42
CA ARG A 45 -7.71 0.57 -11.82
C ARG A 45 -7.00 1.67 -12.62
N GLU A 46 -7.36 2.93 -12.39
CA GLU A 46 -6.66 4.06 -13.01
C GLU A 46 -5.22 4.18 -12.50
N LEU A 47 -4.98 3.96 -11.20
CA LEU A 47 -3.64 4.00 -10.63
C LEU A 47 -2.74 2.86 -11.15
N ARG A 48 -3.27 1.65 -11.34
CA ARG A 48 -2.51 0.56 -11.99
C ARG A 48 -2.07 0.93 -13.40
N ALA A 49 -2.96 1.53 -14.19
CA ALA A 49 -2.60 1.96 -15.55
C ALA A 49 -1.47 3.02 -15.53
N LYS A 50 -1.45 3.90 -14.53
CA LYS A 50 -0.36 4.87 -14.31
C LYS A 50 0.92 4.20 -13.83
N GLU A 51 0.84 3.22 -12.93
CA GLU A 51 1.99 2.41 -12.50
C GLU A 51 2.66 1.73 -13.71
N ASP A 52 1.89 1.05 -14.54
CA ASP A 52 2.38 0.39 -15.76
C ASP A 52 3.03 1.38 -16.74
N GLN A 53 2.50 2.60 -16.83
CA GLN A 53 3.10 3.68 -17.62
C GLN A 53 4.45 4.11 -17.04
N MET A 54 4.56 4.24 -15.72
CA MET A 54 5.80 4.60 -15.03
C MET A 54 6.86 3.50 -15.16
N ILE A 55 6.47 2.23 -15.04
CA ILE A 55 7.35 1.07 -15.26
C ILE A 55 7.90 1.08 -16.70
N ARG A 56 7.03 1.26 -17.70
CA ARG A 56 7.45 1.36 -19.12
C ARG A 56 8.37 2.56 -19.38
N ALA A 57 8.25 3.63 -18.59
CA ALA A 57 9.11 4.80 -18.65
C ALA A 57 10.41 4.67 -17.80
N ASN A 58 10.69 3.48 -17.24
CA ASN A 58 11.81 3.21 -16.32
C ASN A 58 11.81 4.08 -15.05
N LYS A 59 10.64 4.56 -14.62
CA LYS A 59 10.44 5.35 -13.39
C LYS A 59 10.05 4.45 -12.21
N PHE A 60 10.90 3.49 -11.88
CA PHE A 60 10.57 2.46 -10.88
C PHE A 60 10.29 3.02 -9.48
N GLY A 61 10.98 4.09 -9.07
CA GLY A 61 10.74 4.74 -7.78
C GLY A 61 9.36 5.38 -7.67
N ASP A 62 8.86 5.97 -8.76
CA ASP A 62 7.51 6.54 -8.78
C ASP A 62 6.45 5.45 -8.89
N ALA A 63 6.71 4.39 -9.67
CA ALA A 63 5.84 3.21 -9.74
C ALA A 63 5.66 2.56 -8.36
N GLN A 64 6.75 2.40 -7.60
CA GLN A 64 6.69 1.87 -6.23
C GLN A 64 5.85 2.74 -5.29
N LYS A 65 5.92 4.08 -5.42
CA LYS A 65 5.05 4.98 -4.64
C LYS A 65 3.58 4.80 -5.02
N VAL A 66 3.28 4.65 -6.31
CA VAL A 66 1.91 4.37 -6.78
C VAL A 66 1.42 3.06 -6.17
N ALA A 67 2.22 1.99 -6.18
CA ALA A 67 1.87 0.71 -5.57
C ALA A 67 1.54 0.86 -4.08
N GLN A 68 2.36 1.57 -3.31
CA GLN A 68 2.10 1.85 -1.89
C GLN A 68 0.80 2.64 -1.67
N HIS A 69 0.53 3.64 -2.51
CA HIS A 69 -0.71 4.41 -2.43
C HIS A 69 -1.94 3.58 -2.84
N MET A 70 -1.80 2.61 -3.74
CA MET A 70 -2.88 1.67 -4.06
C MET A 70 -3.20 0.73 -2.87
N GLU A 71 -2.20 0.28 -2.13
CA GLU A 71 -2.42 -0.51 -0.90
C GLU A 71 -3.14 0.32 0.17
N GLN A 72 -2.70 1.56 0.38
CA GLN A 72 -3.38 2.51 1.28
C GLN A 72 -4.83 2.75 0.85
N LEU A 73 -5.06 2.89 -0.45
CA LEU A 73 -6.38 3.10 -1.01
C LEU A 73 -7.28 1.86 -0.83
N HIS A 74 -6.72 0.65 -0.91
CA HIS A 74 -7.46 -0.57 -0.62
C HIS A 74 -7.91 -0.63 0.84
N ALA A 75 -7.03 -0.30 1.79
CA ALA A 75 -7.37 -0.24 3.21
C ALA A 75 -8.45 0.82 3.48
N LEU A 76 -8.32 2.00 2.88
CA LEU A 76 -9.30 3.08 2.97
C LEU A 76 -10.67 2.63 2.45
N GLY A 77 -10.71 1.98 1.29
CA GLY A 77 -11.96 1.51 0.70
C GLY A 77 -12.68 0.45 1.52
N GLN A 78 -11.94 -0.42 2.21
CA GLN A 78 -12.52 -1.38 3.15
C GLN A 78 -13.12 -0.71 4.38
N GLU A 79 -12.39 0.25 4.97
CA GLU A 79 -12.88 1.02 6.11
C GLU A 79 -14.13 1.82 5.73
N LEU A 80 -14.12 2.48 4.57
CA LEU A 80 -15.23 3.28 4.06
C LEU A 80 -16.46 2.40 3.78
N GLN A 81 -16.27 1.22 3.18
CA GLN A 81 -17.35 0.26 2.97
C GLN A 81 -18.00 -0.16 4.30
N GLY A 82 -17.19 -0.49 5.32
CA GLY A 82 -17.70 -0.84 6.65
C GLY A 82 -18.48 0.29 7.32
N LEU A 83 -18.02 1.53 7.21
CA LEU A 83 -18.76 2.70 7.72
C LEU A 83 -20.05 2.96 6.92
N LEU A 84 -20.07 2.74 5.61
CA LEU A 84 -21.29 2.88 4.80
C LEU A 84 -22.34 1.82 5.16
N GLU A 85 -21.93 0.58 5.38
CA GLU A 85 -22.81 -0.48 5.86
C GLU A 85 -23.36 -0.16 7.25
N GLN A 86 -22.52 0.33 8.16
CA GLN A 86 -22.96 0.79 9.48
C GLN A 86 -23.95 1.95 9.37
N ARG A 87 -23.73 2.89 8.45
CA ARG A 87 -24.65 4.00 8.19
C ARG A 87 -26.00 3.48 7.70
N GLU A 88 -26.01 2.50 6.80
CA GLU A 88 -27.25 1.89 6.29
C GLU A 88 -28.03 1.22 7.42
N MET A 89 -27.35 0.44 8.27
CA MET A 89 -27.96 -0.19 9.45
C MET A 89 -28.54 0.83 10.44
N LEU A 90 -27.79 1.88 10.78
CA LEU A 90 -28.25 2.94 11.69
C LEU A 90 -29.40 3.76 11.10
N SER A 91 -29.40 3.97 9.78
CA SER A 91 -30.51 4.59 9.05
C SER A 91 -31.77 3.75 9.12
N ALA A 92 -31.66 2.43 8.95
CA ALA A 92 -32.79 1.51 9.12
C ALA A 92 -33.33 1.52 10.56
N ALA A 93 -32.44 1.63 11.55
CA ALA A 93 -32.78 1.75 12.97
C ALA A 93 -33.27 3.15 13.40
N ARG A 94 -33.19 4.15 12.52
CA ARG A 94 -33.50 5.57 12.78
C ARG A 94 -32.73 6.18 13.96
N ASP A 95 -31.50 5.72 14.21
CA ASP A 95 -30.63 6.27 15.24
C ASP A 95 -29.87 7.49 14.71
N VAL A 96 -30.52 8.65 14.76
CA VAL A 96 -30.00 9.92 14.23
C VAL A 96 -28.69 10.35 14.91
N ARG A 97 -28.57 10.12 16.22
CA ARG A 97 -27.38 10.55 16.98
C ARG A 97 -26.14 9.78 16.54
N SER A 98 -26.26 8.48 16.35
CA SER A 98 -25.15 7.65 15.88
C SER A 98 -24.80 7.95 14.42
N LEU A 99 -25.79 8.30 13.58
CA LEU A 99 -25.55 8.75 12.21
C LEU A 99 -24.75 10.07 12.14
N GLU A 100 -25.07 11.03 13.01
CA GLU A 100 -24.34 12.31 13.10
C GLU A 100 -22.87 12.11 13.49
N GLN A 101 -22.57 11.12 14.35
CA GLN A 101 -21.20 10.78 14.73
C GLN A 101 -20.41 10.06 13.64
N LEU A 102 -21.11 9.36 12.74
CA LEU A 102 -20.52 8.58 11.66
C LEU A 102 -20.19 9.44 10.44
N ALA A 103 -21.01 10.45 10.15
CA ALA A 103 -20.85 11.38 9.03
C ALA A 103 -19.44 12.01 8.91
N PRO A 104 -18.81 12.55 9.98
CA PRO A 104 -17.47 13.13 9.87
C PRO A 104 -16.39 12.09 9.56
N GLN A 105 -16.54 10.86 10.05
CA GLN A 105 -15.57 9.78 9.79
C GLN A 105 -15.60 9.38 8.30
N ILE A 106 -16.80 9.18 7.74
CA ILE A 106 -16.98 8.92 6.31
C ILE A 106 -16.39 10.06 5.48
N THR A 107 -16.71 11.31 5.83
CA THR A 107 -16.22 12.50 5.12
C THR A 107 -14.68 12.58 5.13
N ALA A 108 -14.05 12.24 6.25
CA ALA A 108 -12.59 12.25 6.36
C ALA A 108 -11.94 11.20 5.43
N LEU A 109 -12.48 9.98 5.37
CA LEU A 109 -11.98 8.94 4.47
C LEU A 109 -12.21 9.29 3.00
N GLU A 110 -13.39 9.81 2.66
CA GLU A 110 -13.67 10.30 1.30
C GLU A 110 -12.69 11.40 0.89
N THR A 111 -12.33 12.29 1.81
CA THR A 111 -11.37 13.37 1.56
C THR A 111 -9.96 12.83 1.31
N LYS A 112 -9.52 11.83 2.10
CA LYS A 112 -8.24 11.15 1.87
C LYS A 112 -8.20 10.47 0.49
N ARG A 113 -9.28 9.79 0.10
CA ARG A 113 -9.41 9.17 -1.22
C ARG A 113 -9.33 10.20 -2.35
N LEU A 114 -10.04 11.32 -2.20
CA LEU A 114 -10.00 12.44 -3.13
C LEU A 114 -8.59 13.03 -3.25
N HIS A 115 -7.87 13.16 -2.14
CA HIS A 115 -6.50 13.65 -2.13
C HIS A 115 -5.55 12.72 -2.92
N LEU A 116 -5.62 11.40 -2.69
CA LEU A 116 -4.85 10.43 -3.48
C LEU A 116 -5.20 10.50 -4.98
N ALA A 117 -6.48 10.66 -5.30
CA ALA A 117 -6.92 10.81 -6.67
C ALA A 117 -6.39 12.09 -7.35
N ALA A 118 -6.32 13.19 -6.58
CA ALA A 118 -5.80 14.47 -7.01
C ALA A 118 -4.28 14.46 -7.22
N LEU A 119 -3.53 13.77 -6.34
CA LEU A 119 -2.07 13.65 -6.42
C LEU A 119 -1.60 13.10 -7.78
N TYR A 120 -2.42 12.24 -8.39
CA TYR A 120 -2.13 11.59 -9.66
C TYR A 120 -2.90 12.16 -10.84
N GLU A 121 -3.70 13.21 -10.65
CA GLU A 121 -4.56 13.80 -11.70
C GLU A 121 -5.37 12.72 -12.44
N THR A 122 -6.12 11.93 -11.66
CA THR A 122 -6.94 10.84 -12.20
C THR A 122 -8.21 11.35 -12.88
N ASP A 123 -8.74 10.60 -13.85
CA ASP A 123 -10.01 10.94 -14.51
C ASP A 123 -11.17 10.84 -13.51
N TRP A 124 -11.04 9.91 -12.57
CA TRP A 124 -11.93 9.81 -11.41
C TRP A 124 -11.99 11.13 -10.62
N TRP A 125 -10.85 11.76 -10.32
CA TRP A 125 -10.79 13.05 -9.62
C TRP A 125 -11.47 14.17 -10.43
N LEU A 126 -11.19 14.26 -11.72
CA LEU A 126 -11.81 15.25 -12.61
C LEU A 126 -13.34 15.08 -12.64
N THR A 127 -13.82 13.85 -12.66
CA THR A 127 -15.24 13.51 -12.62
C THR A 127 -15.86 13.86 -11.25
N ALA A 128 -15.20 13.51 -10.15
CA ALA A 128 -15.67 13.83 -8.80
C ALA A 128 -15.76 15.35 -8.56
N MET A 129 -14.77 16.10 -9.06
CA MET A 129 -14.75 17.56 -8.96
C MET A 129 -15.83 18.19 -9.84
N SER A 130 -15.95 17.80 -11.10
CA SER A 130 -17.00 18.33 -11.97
C SER A 130 -18.42 18.07 -11.43
N ALA A 131 -18.67 16.93 -10.78
CA ALA A 131 -19.93 16.66 -10.11
C ALA A 131 -20.19 17.54 -8.87
N ARG A 132 -19.13 17.95 -8.15
CA ARG A 132 -19.21 18.84 -6.98
C ARG A 132 -19.37 20.31 -7.38
N PHE A 133 -18.61 20.79 -8.36
CA PHE A 133 -18.64 22.18 -8.83
C PHE A 133 -19.75 22.43 -9.86
N GLY A 134 -20.22 21.41 -10.57
CA GLY A 134 -21.36 21.50 -11.49
C GLY A 134 -22.69 21.81 -10.80
N ARG A 135 -22.82 21.51 -9.50
CA ARG A 135 -23.98 21.89 -8.67
C ARG A 135 -23.99 23.36 -8.22
N VAL A 136 -22.92 24.11 -8.45
CA VAL A 136 -22.82 25.53 -8.04
C VAL A 136 -23.61 26.47 -8.97
N LYS A 137 -24.20 25.96 -10.07
CA LYS A 137 -25.01 26.77 -10.99
C LYS A 137 -26.42 27.14 -10.49
N GLU A 138 -26.88 26.65 -9.33
CA GLU A 138 -28.22 27.02 -8.79
C GLU A 138 -28.24 27.70 -7.41
N GLY A 139 -27.11 27.89 -6.73
CA GLY A 139 -27.10 28.56 -5.42
C GLY A 139 -25.71 29.04 -5.05
N GLY A 140 -25.57 30.34 -4.84
CA GLY A 140 -24.28 31.05 -4.82
C GLY A 140 -23.27 30.61 -3.76
N LEU A 141 -22.00 30.81 -4.14
CA LEU A 141 -20.83 31.13 -3.33
C LEU A 141 -20.64 30.35 -2.00
N ALA A 142 -19.96 29.22 -2.11
CA ALA A 142 -18.99 28.78 -1.10
C ALA A 142 -17.90 27.97 -1.80
N LEU A 143 -16.74 28.59 -2.04
CA LEU A 143 -15.52 27.84 -2.30
C LEU A 143 -15.19 27.08 -1.01
N PRO A 144 -15.04 25.75 -1.04
CA PRO A 144 -14.66 25.03 0.16
C PRO A 144 -13.21 25.39 0.49
N GLU A 145 -12.97 25.61 1.78
CA GLU A 145 -11.74 26.03 2.45
C GLU A 145 -10.65 24.95 2.43
N TRP A 146 -10.19 24.53 1.24
CA TRP A 146 -9.13 23.51 1.11
C TRP A 146 -7.72 24.09 1.32
N SER A 147 -7.60 25.42 1.36
CA SER A 147 -6.34 26.13 1.60
C SER A 147 -5.81 25.99 3.04
N ALA A 148 -6.60 25.50 3.99
CA ALA A 148 -6.18 25.40 5.39
C ALA A 148 -5.54 24.04 5.77
N MET A 149 -5.67 22.98 4.96
CA MET A 149 -5.16 21.65 5.30
C MET A 149 -3.75 21.35 4.76
N GLU A 150 -3.20 22.17 3.85
CA GLU A 150 -1.82 21.97 3.35
C GLU A 150 -0.77 22.18 4.46
N HIS A 151 -1.07 22.96 5.50
CA HIS A 151 -0.12 23.25 6.58
C HIS A 151 -0.05 22.20 7.71
N SER A 152 -0.97 21.22 7.77
CA SER A 152 -0.94 20.19 8.84
C SER A 152 -0.25 18.89 8.46
N LEU A 153 -0.08 18.59 7.17
CA LEU A 153 0.52 17.33 6.74
C LEU A 153 2.05 17.39 6.56
N GLU A 154 2.66 18.57 6.36
CA GLU A 154 4.13 18.68 6.31
C GLU A 154 4.82 18.45 7.67
N LEU A 155 4.09 18.57 8.78
CA LEU A 155 4.65 18.41 10.13
C LEU A 155 4.79 16.94 10.58
N SER A 156 4.23 15.97 9.85
CA SER A 156 4.30 14.54 10.25
C SER A 156 5.30 13.71 9.44
N ILE A 157 5.89 14.25 8.37
CA ILE A 157 6.81 13.50 7.49
C ILE A 157 8.30 13.80 7.78
N SER A 158 8.60 14.73 8.69
CA SER A 158 9.99 15.19 8.94
C SER A 158 10.59 14.77 10.29
N ALA A 159 10.05 13.76 10.98
CA ALA A 159 10.48 13.39 12.33
C ALA A 159 11.20 12.02 12.44
N THR A 160 12.14 11.69 11.53
CA THR A 160 13.26 10.78 11.85
C THR A 160 14.52 11.16 11.05
N SER A 161 15.00 12.38 11.19
CA SER A 161 16.37 12.76 10.77
C SER A 161 17.27 12.77 12.00
N SER A 162 18.30 11.91 12.01
CA SER A 162 19.48 12.04 12.87
C SER A 162 20.08 13.46 12.82
N PRO A 163 20.81 13.86 13.88
CA PRO A 163 22.26 14.14 13.72
C PRO A 163 23.11 13.62 14.91
N ALA A 164 24.28 13.02 14.65
CA ALA A 164 25.65 13.60 14.67
C ALA A 164 26.25 13.71 16.10
N VAL A 165 27.25 12.89 16.46
CA VAL A 165 28.71 13.17 16.42
C VAL A 165 29.23 14.10 17.53
N GLY A 166 30.18 13.54 18.32
CA GLY A 166 31.19 14.24 19.14
C GLY A 166 30.88 14.26 20.65
N SER A 167 31.79 14.04 21.60
CA SER A 167 33.25 13.83 21.61
C SER A 167 33.67 13.37 23.02
N GLU A 168 34.78 12.62 23.09
CA GLU A 168 35.80 12.56 24.16
C GLU A 168 35.49 12.00 25.57
N GLY A 169 36.29 11.01 25.99
CA GLY A 169 36.28 10.51 27.37
C GLY A 169 37.20 9.32 27.68
N ARG A 170 38.47 9.38 27.26
CA ARG A 170 39.66 8.66 27.78
C ARG A 170 39.46 7.88 29.09
N PHE A 171 39.66 6.55 29.11
CA PHE A 171 40.44 5.88 30.17
C PHE A 171 40.98 4.51 29.73
N ARG A 172 42.23 4.26 30.16
CA ARG A 172 43.13 3.17 29.77
C ARG A 172 42.70 1.83 30.35
N GLN A 173 43.03 0.73 29.67
CA GLN A 173 43.88 -0.31 30.28
C GLN A 173 44.55 -1.21 29.24
N SER A 174 45.77 -1.57 29.62
CA SER A 174 46.85 -2.21 28.87
C SER A 174 46.57 -3.68 28.52
N GLY A 175 47.10 -4.15 27.39
CA GLY A 175 47.14 -5.56 27.05
C GLY A 175 48.13 -5.82 25.90
N SER A 176 49.07 -6.73 26.15
CA SER A 176 50.36 -6.92 25.48
C SER A 176 50.37 -7.34 23.99
N LEU A 177 51.58 -7.14 23.45
CA LEU A 177 52.17 -7.43 22.14
C LEU A 177 51.97 -8.84 21.52
N PRO A 178 52.33 -9.01 20.21
CA PRO A 178 51.87 -10.09 19.33
C PRO A 178 52.81 -11.30 19.30
N ALA A 179 52.27 -12.44 18.87
CA ALA A 179 53.07 -13.61 18.49
C ALA A 179 52.94 -13.85 16.98
N GLN A 180 54.07 -13.68 16.29
CA GLN A 180 54.36 -14.23 14.97
C GLN A 180 54.23 -15.76 15.03
N GLY A 181 53.40 -16.32 14.16
CA GLY A 181 53.34 -17.74 13.87
C GLY A 181 53.82 -17.97 12.44
N ASP A 182 55.05 -18.43 12.36
CA ASP A 182 55.80 -18.73 11.14
C ASP A 182 55.31 -20.05 10.51
N SER A 183 55.56 -20.16 9.20
CA SER A 183 56.01 -21.38 8.53
C SER A 183 55.04 -22.48 8.09
N SER A 184 55.22 -22.77 6.78
CA SER A 184 55.33 -24.08 6.12
C SER A 184 54.06 -24.64 5.48
N LYS A 185 54.00 -24.72 4.14
CA LYS A 185 54.69 -25.63 3.19
C LYS A 185 53.96 -26.96 3.01
N ALA A 186 54.09 -27.47 1.77
CA ALA A 186 53.78 -28.81 1.26
C ALA A 186 52.40 -28.91 0.59
N LEU A 187 52.34 -28.92 -0.75
CA LEU A 187 52.75 -29.97 -1.71
C LEU A 187 51.63 -31.00 -1.94
N GLY A 188 51.30 -31.22 -3.21
CA GLY A 188 51.27 -32.57 -3.76
C GLY A 188 49.93 -33.09 -4.29
N GLY A 189 49.98 -33.55 -5.55
CA GLY A 189 49.02 -34.46 -6.20
C GLY A 189 48.08 -33.73 -7.16
N GLU A 190 48.26 -33.70 -8.49
CA GLU A 190 48.66 -34.76 -9.44
C GLU A 190 47.91 -36.09 -9.25
N ALA A 191 46.85 -36.29 -10.04
CA ALA A 191 46.55 -37.50 -10.82
C ALA A 191 45.21 -37.24 -11.57
N LEU A 192 45.15 -37.09 -12.89
CA LEU A 192 45.41 -38.05 -13.97
C LEU A 192 44.20 -38.99 -14.24
N LEU A 193 43.63 -38.79 -15.43
CA LEU A 193 42.91 -39.69 -16.35
C LEU A 193 42.21 -40.95 -15.83
N THR A 194 40.97 -41.15 -16.29
CA THR A 194 40.52 -42.20 -17.26
C THR A 194 38.99 -42.03 -17.42
N ALA A 195 38.46 -41.69 -18.60
CA ALA A 195 38.21 -42.54 -19.77
C ALA A 195 37.34 -43.76 -19.45
N ASP A 196 36.20 -43.82 -20.15
CA ASP A 196 35.56 -44.96 -20.86
C ASP A 196 34.10 -45.25 -20.46
N GLY A 197 33.25 -45.40 -21.49
CA GLY A 197 31.89 -45.94 -21.42
C GLY A 197 30.79 -45.01 -21.90
#